data_AF-A0A4Q4B9C6-F1
#
_entry.id   AF-A0A4Q4B9C6-F1
#
_cell.length_a   1.000
_cell.length_b   1.000
_cell.length_c   1.000
_cell.angle_alpha   90.00
_cell.angle_beta   90.00
_cell.angle_gamma   90.00
#
_symmetry.space_group_name_H-M   'P 1'
#
loop_
_entity.id
_entity.type
_entity.pdbx_description
1 polymer ?
#
loop_
_entity_poly.entity_id
_entity_poly.type
_entity_poly.pdbx_seq_one_letter_code
_entity_poly.pdbx_strand_id
1 'polypeptide(L)'
;MNTSINSKLNSLFHFLNENRGYNKKVQSNSYNLFLAPFDSFEDRLYSVLHHVANTQSQPKIDILASFFQKVYSNKSQLQSFKTFINFLTDKDSCVPNYESLYYGMLRQAGWGNKTSALFTKTIYHLHNGKYGFQNSIWEDAPKVINQKENFFFTCRCGN
;
A
#
# COMPACT_ATOMS: atom_id res chain seq x y z
N MET A 1 18.75 -32.32 -15.94
CA MET A 1 18.52 -30.85 -15.93
C MET A 1 19.86 -30.15 -15.80
N ASN A 2 20.14 -29.18 -16.69
CA ASN A 2 21.48 -28.63 -16.93
C ASN A 2 22.10 -27.92 -15.71
N THR A 3 23.25 -28.39 -15.23
CA THR A 3 24.01 -27.86 -14.08
C THR A 3 24.29 -26.35 -14.18
N SER A 4 24.46 -25.83 -15.41
CA SER A 4 24.64 -24.41 -15.73
C SER A 4 23.40 -23.54 -15.47
N ILE A 5 22.19 -24.09 -15.62
CA ILE A 5 20.95 -23.37 -15.32
C ILE A 5 20.79 -23.23 -13.80
N ASN A 6 21.07 -24.30 -13.05
CA ASN A 6 21.00 -24.27 -11.59
C ASN A 6 22.03 -23.31 -10.98
N SER A 7 23.25 -23.21 -11.53
CA SER A 7 24.24 -22.25 -11.03
C SER A 7 23.82 -20.80 -11.28
N LYS A 8 23.25 -20.50 -12.46
CA LYS A 8 22.70 -19.16 -12.77
C LYS A 8 21.50 -18.80 -11.89
N LEU A 9 20.59 -19.74 -11.65
CA LEU A 9 19.44 -19.54 -10.75
C LEU A 9 19.89 -19.29 -9.31
N ASN A 10 20.87 -20.04 -8.81
CA ASN A 10 21.44 -19.83 -7.49
C ASN A 10 22.12 -18.46 -7.38
N SER A 11 22.85 -18.04 -8.42
CA SER A 11 23.50 -16.73 -8.47
C SER A 11 22.46 -15.60 -8.47
N LEU A 12 21.38 -15.74 -9.23
CA LEU A 12 20.28 -14.78 -9.24
C LEU A 12 19.57 -14.74 -7.88
N PHE A 13 19.31 -15.89 -7.27
CA PHE A 13 18.67 -15.97 -5.96
C PHE A 13 19.55 -15.33 -4.87
N HIS A 14 20.86 -15.58 -4.90
CA HIS A 14 21.82 -14.94 -4.02
C HIS A 14 21.81 -13.42 -4.19
N PHE A 15 21.93 -12.94 -5.44
CA PHE A 15 21.85 -11.53 -5.78
C PHE A 15 20.56 -10.89 -5.26
N LEU A 16 19.40 -11.52 -5.48
CA LEU A 16 18.12 -11.02 -5.00
C LEU A 16 18.09 -10.92 -3.47
N ASN A 17 18.62 -11.91 -2.76
CA ASN A 17 18.66 -11.93 -1.30
C ASN A 17 19.59 -10.86 -0.72
N GLU A 18 20.80 -10.72 -1.27
CA GLU A 18 21.75 -9.67 -0.85
C GLU A 18 21.16 -8.27 -1.08
N ASN A 19 20.43 -8.10 -2.18
CA ASN A 19 19.81 -6.82 -2.51
C ASN A 19 18.51 -6.53 -1.75
N ARG A 20 17.94 -7.49 -0.99
CA ARG A 20 16.74 -7.23 -0.17
C ARG A 20 16.98 -6.11 0.85
N GLY A 21 18.15 -6.08 1.47
CA GLY A 21 18.51 -5.04 2.45
C GLY A 21 18.53 -3.65 1.81
N TYR A 22 19.15 -3.52 0.64
CA TYR A 22 19.21 -2.27 -0.11
C TYR A 22 17.81 -1.82 -0.58
N ASN A 23 17.02 -2.73 -1.18
CA ASN A 23 15.65 -2.44 -1.61
C ASN A 23 14.78 -1.95 -0.45
N LYS A 24 14.91 -2.60 0.71
CA LYS A 24 14.21 -2.20 1.92
C LYS A 24 14.61 -0.80 2.36
N LYS A 25 15.91 -0.48 2.36
CA LYS A 25 16.42 0.86 2.72
C LYS A 25 15.90 1.94 1.77
N VAL A 26 15.90 1.69 0.46
CA VAL A 26 15.34 2.62 -0.54
C VAL A 26 13.86 2.87 -0.28
N GLN A 27 13.08 1.81 -0.01
CA GLN A 27 11.64 1.94 0.30
C GLN A 27 11.40 2.68 1.60
N SER A 28 12.10 2.34 2.68
CA SER A 28 12.03 3.06 3.96
C SER A 28 12.34 4.54 3.81
N ASN A 29 13.41 4.89 3.07
CA ASN A 29 13.77 6.27 2.82
C ASN A 29 12.70 7.01 2.00
N SER A 30 12.14 6.36 0.97
CA SER A 30 11.05 6.94 0.16
C SER A 30 9.84 7.28 1.03
N TYR A 31 9.41 6.34 1.88
CA TYR A 31 8.31 6.57 2.82
C TYR A 31 8.61 7.73 3.77
N ASN A 32 9.86 7.88 4.23
CA ASN A 32 10.23 8.95 5.16
C ASN A 32 10.07 10.32 4.51
N LEU A 33 10.37 10.44 3.21
CA LEU A 33 10.27 11.71 2.48
C LEU A 33 8.85 12.28 2.48
N PHE A 34 7.82 11.45 2.38
CA PHE A 34 6.43 11.92 2.35
C PHE A 34 5.69 11.75 3.69
N LEU A 35 6.28 11.12 4.70
CA LEU A 35 5.63 10.95 6.02
C LEU A 35 6.26 11.79 7.13
N ALA A 36 7.58 12.00 7.11
CA ALA A 36 8.29 12.73 8.16
C ALA A 36 7.79 14.16 8.40
N PRO A 37 7.29 14.91 7.39
CA PRO A 37 6.81 16.28 7.63
C PRO A 37 5.49 16.38 8.41
N PHE A 38 4.82 15.27 8.72
CA PHE A 38 3.44 15.28 9.22
C PHE A 38 3.29 14.60 10.59
N ASP A 39 2.86 15.38 11.58
CA ASP A 39 2.67 14.93 12.96
C ASP A 39 1.29 14.31 13.20
N SER A 40 0.25 14.84 12.55
CA SER A 40 -1.11 14.29 12.66
C SER A 40 -1.24 13.00 11.85
N PHE A 41 -2.10 12.09 12.32
CA PHE A 41 -2.35 10.87 11.57
C PHE A 41 -3.10 11.18 10.26
N GLU A 42 -4.02 12.16 10.27
CA GLU A 42 -4.79 12.55 9.09
C GLU A 42 -3.86 13.03 7.97
N ASP A 43 -2.91 13.91 8.29
CA ASP A 43 -2.00 14.47 7.30
C ASP A 43 -1.07 13.41 6.72
N ARG A 44 -0.64 12.42 7.54
CA ARG A 44 0.10 11.25 7.05
C ARG A 44 -0.72 10.43 6.06
N LEU A 45 -1.99 10.15 6.38
CA LEU A 45 -2.88 9.42 5.48
C LEU A 45 -3.10 10.19 4.17
N TYR A 46 -3.38 11.49 4.24
CA TYR A 46 -3.51 12.34 3.06
C TYR A 46 -2.24 12.34 2.23
N SER A 47 -1.08 12.47 2.86
CA SER A 47 0.20 12.42 2.17
C SER A 47 0.41 11.11 1.43
N VAL A 48 0.09 9.96 2.05
CA VAL A 48 0.20 8.65 1.38
C VAL A 48 -0.75 8.56 0.18
N LEU A 49 -2.00 9.00 0.34
CA LEU A 49 -2.98 8.99 -0.75
C LEU A 49 -2.51 9.85 -1.93
N HIS A 50 -2.06 11.08 -1.66
CA HIS A 50 -1.51 11.99 -2.66
C HIS A 50 -0.26 11.43 -3.32
N HIS A 51 0.68 10.93 -2.53
CA HIS A 51 1.92 10.35 -3.04
C HIS A 51 1.61 9.23 -4.03
N VAL A 52 0.76 8.27 -3.63
CA VAL A 52 0.39 7.14 -4.49
C VAL A 52 -0.39 7.58 -5.73
N ALA A 53 -1.35 8.49 -5.60
CA ALA A 53 -2.09 9.03 -6.74
C ALA A 53 -1.16 9.73 -7.75
N ASN A 54 -0.16 10.47 -7.27
CA ASN A 54 0.81 11.19 -8.09
C ASN A 54 1.88 10.29 -8.72
N THR A 55 1.98 9.01 -8.33
CA THR A 55 2.83 8.03 -9.06
C THR A 55 2.21 7.55 -10.38
N GLN A 56 0.93 7.86 -10.63
CA GLN A 56 0.27 7.50 -11.89
C GLN A 56 0.88 8.31 -13.04
N SER A 57 1.11 7.65 -14.18
CA SER A 57 1.42 8.34 -15.43
C SER A 57 0.18 9.09 -15.90
N GLN A 58 0.21 10.42 -15.89
CA GLN A 58 -0.91 11.31 -16.25
C GLN A 58 -2.17 11.06 -15.39
N PRO A 59 -2.15 11.41 -14.09
CA PRO A 59 -3.30 11.22 -13.22
C PRO A 59 -4.49 12.03 -13.76
N LYS A 60 -5.63 11.36 -13.97
CA LYS A 60 -6.89 12.03 -14.32
C LYS A 60 -7.46 12.68 -13.07
N ILE A 61 -6.99 13.89 -12.77
CA ILE A 61 -7.30 14.64 -11.55
C ILE A 61 -8.82 14.78 -11.35
N ASP A 62 -9.57 15.05 -12.42
CA ASP A 62 -11.04 15.19 -12.32
C ASP A 62 -11.72 13.91 -11.80
N ILE A 63 -11.19 12.74 -12.17
CA ILE A 63 -11.72 11.45 -11.71
C ILE A 63 -11.34 11.23 -10.24
N LEU A 64 -10.08 11.49 -9.89
CA LEU A 64 -9.56 11.35 -8.52
C LEU A 64 -10.21 12.34 -7.55
N ALA A 65 -10.59 13.53 -8.02
CA ALA A 65 -11.16 14.61 -7.21
C ALA A 65 -12.38 14.16 -6.43
N SER A 66 -13.26 13.36 -7.04
CA SER A 66 -14.45 12.79 -6.40
C SER A 66 -14.10 11.98 -5.13
N PHE A 67 -13.07 11.15 -5.22
CA PHE A 67 -12.58 10.36 -4.09
C PHE A 67 -11.96 11.25 -3.00
N PHE A 68 -11.09 12.20 -3.38
CA PHE A 68 -10.47 13.09 -2.40
C PHE A 68 -11.49 14.00 -1.69
N GLN A 69 -12.50 14.49 -2.40
CA GLN A 69 -13.62 15.22 -1.80
C GLN A 69 -14.39 14.36 -0.79
N LYS A 70 -14.67 13.09 -1.13
CA LYS A 70 -15.27 12.12 -0.20
C LYS A 70 -14.39 11.95 1.04
N VAL A 71 -13.09 11.79 0.88
CA VAL A 71 -12.13 11.61 1.97
C VAL A 71 -12.07 12.83 2.90
N TYR A 72 -11.95 14.05 2.35
CA TYR A 72 -11.88 15.27 3.16
C TYR A 72 -13.17 15.58 3.92
N SER A 73 -14.32 15.18 3.37
CA SER A 73 -15.63 15.40 4.00
C SER A 73 -15.95 14.40 5.11
N ASN A 74 -15.22 13.28 5.20
CA ASN A 74 -15.54 12.15 6.08
C ASN A 74 -14.40 11.82 7.06
N LYS A 75 -13.78 12.83 7.68
CA LYS A 75 -12.61 12.66 8.56
C LYS A 75 -12.77 11.63 9.68
N SER A 76 -13.97 11.52 10.25
CA SER A 76 -14.27 10.55 11.33
C SER A 76 -14.16 9.10 10.86
N GLN A 77 -14.37 8.83 9.57
CA GLN A 77 -14.27 7.50 8.98
C GLN A 77 -12.82 7.08 8.65
N LEU A 78 -11.85 7.96 8.88
CA LEU A 78 -10.43 7.72 8.61
C LEU A 78 -9.65 7.31 9.85
N GLN A 79 -10.27 7.34 11.03
CA GLN A 79 -9.62 7.23 12.34
C GLN A 79 -9.07 5.83 12.65
N SER A 80 -9.55 4.79 11.95
CA SER A 80 -9.10 3.41 12.12
C SER A 80 -9.04 2.66 10.79
N PHE A 81 -8.22 1.62 10.74
CA PHE A 81 -8.10 0.76 9.57
C PHE A 81 -9.45 0.12 9.21
N LYS A 82 -10.18 -0.36 10.22
CA LYS A 82 -11.53 -0.92 10.03
C LYS A 82 -12.52 0.11 9.49
N THR A 83 -12.58 1.30 10.09
CA THR A 83 -13.52 2.35 9.65
C THR A 83 -13.19 2.83 8.24
N PHE A 84 -11.90 2.92 7.89
CA PHE A 84 -11.47 3.26 6.54
C PHE A 84 -11.90 2.19 5.51
N ILE A 85 -11.77 0.91 5.81
CA ILE A 85 -12.26 -0.17 4.93
C ILE A 85 -13.78 -0.10 4.76
N ASN A 86 -14.53 0.13 5.84
CA ASN A 86 -15.99 0.28 5.76
C ASN A 86 -16.37 1.48 4.87
N PHE A 87 -15.65 2.59 5.00
CA PHE A 87 -15.80 3.78 4.15
C PHE A 87 -15.51 3.55 2.67
N LEU A 88 -14.53 2.70 2.35
CA LEU A 88 -14.21 2.35 0.97
C LEU A 88 -15.20 1.36 0.36
N THR A 89 -15.77 0.48 1.17
CA THR A 89 -16.60 -0.63 0.69
C THR A 89 -18.10 -0.36 0.82
N ASP A 90 -18.48 0.71 1.52
CA ASP A 90 -19.83 1.04 1.96
C ASP A 90 -20.52 -0.16 2.67
N LYS A 91 -19.74 -0.93 3.44
CA LYS A 91 -20.19 -2.15 4.14
C LYS A 91 -19.58 -2.27 5.54
N ASP A 92 -20.43 -2.36 6.56
CA ASP A 92 -19.99 -2.47 7.95
C ASP A 92 -19.47 -3.85 8.39
N SER A 93 -19.76 -4.89 7.61
CA SER A 93 -19.45 -6.30 7.93
C SER A 93 -18.20 -6.84 7.23
N CYS A 94 -17.40 -5.97 6.60
CA CYS A 94 -16.19 -6.42 5.91
C CYS A 94 -15.11 -6.85 6.91
N VAL A 95 -14.43 -7.97 6.63
CA VAL A 95 -13.26 -8.38 7.43
C VAL A 95 -12.14 -7.38 7.15
N PRO A 96 -11.63 -6.66 8.17
CA PRO A 96 -10.63 -5.62 7.97
C PRO A 96 -9.25 -6.25 7.76
N ASN A 97 -8.92 -6.52 6.50
CA ASN A 97 -7.61 -7.04 6.08
C ASN A 97 -7.10 -6.30 4.83
N TYR A 98 -5.89 -6.62 4.39
CA TYR A 98 -5.27 -5.94 3.25
C TYR A 98 -5.92 -6.28 1.90
N GLU A 99 -6.55 -7.44 1.78
CA GLU A 99 -7.35 -7.81 0.61
C GLU A 99 -8.59 -6.92 0.50
N SER A 100 -9.32 -6.72 1.59
CA SER A 100 -10.43 -5.78 1.69
C SER A 100 -10.00 -4.34 1.41
N LEU A 101 -8.82 -3.94 1.88
CA LEU A 101 -8.25 -2.63 1.53
C LEU A 101 -8.01 -2.50 0.02
N TYR A 102 -7.37 -3.50 -0.60
CA TYR A 102 -7.10 -3.51 -2.04
C TYR A 102 -8.40 -3.39 -2.85
N TYR A 103 -9.39 -4.22 -2.57
CA TYR A 103 -10.66 -4.18 -3.30
C TYR A 103 -11.49 -2.94 -2.96
N GLY A 104 -11.39 -2.41 -1.74
CA GLY A 104 -12.00 -1.15 -1.36
C GLY A 104 -11.46 0.02 -2.19
N MET A 105 -10.13 0.10 -2.34
CA MET A 105 -9.48 1.09 -3.19
C MET A 105 -9.81 0.88 -4.67
N LEU A 106 -9.81 -0.36 -5.16
CA LEU A 106 -10.11 -0.68 -6.56
C LEU A 106 -11.51 -0.24 -7.02
N ARG A 107 -12.46 -0.12 -6.10
CA ARG A 107 -13.82 0.38 -6.38
C ARG A 107 -13.88 1.90 -6.51
N GLN A 108 -12.86 2.62 -6.04
CA GLN A 108 -12.84 4.07 -6.09
C GLN A 108 -12.45 4.54 -7.49
N ALA A 109 -13.16 5.55 -8.00
CA ALA A 109 -12.85 6.14 -9.29
C ALA A 109 -11.40 6.70 -9.28
N GLY A 110 -10.63 6.37 -10.33
CA GLY A 110 -9.23 6.79 -10.46
C GLY A 110 -8.21 5.87 -9.78
N TRP A 111 -8.65 4.83 -9.06
CA TRP A 111 -7.80 3.86 -8.38
C TRP A 111 -7.79 2.50 -9.09
N GLY A 112 -6.99 2.39 -10.16
CA GLY A 112 -6.82 1.14 -10.89
C GLY A 112 -5.96 0.10 -10.15
N ASN A 113 -5.89 -1.13 -10.70
CA ASN A 113 -5.15 -2.26 -10.11
C ASN A 113 -3.76 -1.91 -9.58
N LYS A 114 -2.96 -1.15 -10.36
CA LYS A 114 -1.59 -0.79 -9.98
C LYS A 114 -1.56 0.14 -8.78
N THR A 115 -2.36 1.21 -8.83
CA THR A 115 -2.44 2.23 -7.80
C THR A 115 -2.99 1.65 -6.50
N SER A 116 -4.05 0.85 -6.58
CA SER A 116 -4.66 0.18 -5.42
C SER A 116 -3.68 -0.81 -4.77
N ALA A 117 -2.95 -1.60 -5.57
CA ALA A 117 -1.93 -2.50 -5.04
C ALA A 117 -0.76 -1.73 -4.39
N LEU A 118 -0.31 -0.63 -4.99
CA LEU A 118 0.74 0.21 -4.43
C LEU A 118 0.32 0.86 -3.11
N PHE A 119 -0.92 1.33 -3.01
CA PHE A 119 -1.47 1.86 -1.77
C PHE A 119 -1.51 0.78 -0.67
N THR A 120 -2.14 -0.36 -0.94
CA THR A 120 -2.23 -1.47 0.02
C THR A 120 -0.86 -1.93 0.48
N LYS A 121 0.10 -2.07 -0.45
CA LYS A 121 1.49 -2.42 -0.13
C LYS A 121 2.16 -1.39 0.77
N THR A 122 1.95 -0.10 0.49
CA THR A 122 2.51 0.99 1.28
C THR A 122 1.96 0.94 2.69
N ILE A 123 0.64 0.82 2.86
CA ILE A 123 0.02 0.65 4.19
C ILE A 123 0.60 -0.58 4.91
N TYR A 124 0.68 -1.74 4.26
CA TYR A 124 1.28 -2.92 4.87
C TYR A 124 2.73 -2.68 5.34
N HIS A 125 3.54 -1.99 4.54
CA HIS A 125 4.92 -1.68 4.92
C HIS A 125 5.02 -0.76 6.14
N LEU A 126 4.11 0.21 6.24
CA LEU A 126 4.04 1.12 7.40
C LEU A 126 3.62 0.39 8.69
N HIS A 127 2.83 -0.69 8.58
CA HIS A 127 2.25 -1.38 9.74
C HIS A 127 2.94 -2.69 10.14
N ASN A 128 3.71 -3.32 9.27
CA ASN A 128 4.30 -4.64 9.54
C ASN A 128 5.52 -4.63 10.48
N GLY A 129 5.97 -3.45 10.93
CA GLY A 129 7.12 -3.29 11.84
C GLY A 129 8.49 -3.59 11.23
N LYS A 130 8.56 -3.95 9.94
CA LYS A 130 9.82 -4.29 9.28
C LYS A 130 10.52 -3.05 8.72
N TYR A 131 9.80 -2.01 8.31
CA TYR A 131 10.39 -0.87 7.60
C TYR A 131 10.93 0.25 8.52
N GLY A 132 10.95 0.04 9.84
CA GLY A 132 11.55 0.96 10.81
C GLY A 132 10.75 2.25 11.04
N PHE A 133 9.49 2.28 10.60
CA PHE A 133 8.58 3.39 10.88
C PHE A 133 8.11 3.35 12.33
N GLN A 134 8.26 4.47 13.02
CA GLN A 134 7.75 4.63 14.39
C GLN A 134 6.30 5.14 14.41
N ASN A 135 5.85 5.80 13.34
CA ASN A 135 4.54 6.45 13.27
C ASN A 135 3.61 5.68 12.31
N SER A 136 3.03 4.59 12.80
CA SER A 136 1.90 3.92 12.14
C SER A 136 0.77 4.93 11.84
N ILE A 137 0.00 4.69 10.77
CA ILE A 137 -1.20 5.48 10.49
C ILE A 137 -2.34 5.06 11.44
N TRP A 138 -2.64 3.76 11.46
CA TRP A 138 -3.63 3.12 12.32
C TRP A 138 -3.05 2.12 13.31
N GLU A 139 -3.54 2.14 14.56
CA GLU A 139 -3.18 1.16 15.58
C GLU A 139 -3.87 -0.20 15.39
N ASP A 140 -5.07 -0.22 14.79
CA ASP A 140 -5.87 -1.43 14.53
C ASP A 140 -5.52 -2.16 13.22
N ALA A 141 -4.52 -1.68 12.48
CA ALA A 141 -4.09 -2.32 11.23
C ALA A 141 -3.36 -3.66 11.50
N PRO A 142 -3.63 -4.72 10.72
CA PRO A 142 -2.95 -6.00 10.90
C PRO A 142 -1.44 -5.89 10.64
N LYS A 143 -0.61 -6.38 11.58
CA LYS A 143 0.86 -6.39 11.42
C LYS A 143 1.36 -7.53 10.53
N VAL A 144 0.54 -8.57 10.37
CA VAL A 144 0.86 -9.79 9.62
C VAL A 144 -0.29 -10.07 8.65
N ILE A 145 0.06 -10.60 7.49
CA ILE A 145 -0.87 -11.03 6.44
C ILE A 145 -1.22 -12.49 6.73
N ASN A 146 -2.51 -12.83 6.77
CA ASN A 146 -2.91 -14.23 6.94
C ASN A 146 -2.56 -15.02 5.67
N GLN A 147 -2.07 -16.26 5.80
CA GLN A 147 -1.62 -17.08 4.66
C GLN A 147 -2.72 -17.39 3.64
N LYS A 148 -3.99 -17.21 4.02
CA LYS A 148 -5.16 -17.35 3.15
C LYS A 148 -5.47 -16.10 2.30
N GLU A 149 -4.82 -14.97 2.57
CA GLU A 149 -5.01 -13.74 1.82
C GLU A 149 -4.22 -13.78 0.51
N ASN A 150 -4.91 -13.55 -0.62
CA ASN A 150 -4.25 -13.42 -1.91
C ASN A 150 -3.49 -12.09 -1.96
N PHE A 151 -2.17 -12.13 -1.75
CA PHE A 151 -1.36 -10.91 -1.72
C PHE A 151 -0.82 -10.55 -3.10
N PHE A 152 -1.36 -9.47 -3.69
CA PHE A 152 -0.95 -8.96 -5.01
C PHE A 152 0.30 -8.07 -4.88
N PHE A 153 1.50 -8.66 -4.89
CA PHE A 153 2.76 -7.89 -4.83
C PHE A 153 3.23 -7.29 -6.16
N THR A 154 2.60 -7.64 -7.28
CA THR A 154 3.03 -7.20 -8.62
C THR A 154 1.83 -7.13 -9.56
N CYS A 155 1.73 -6.03 -10.30
CA CYS A 155 0.88 -5.99 -11.48
C CYS A 155 1.32 -7.12 -12.41
N ARG A 156 0.42 -8.06 -12.71
CA ARG A 156 0.56 -8.84 -13.93
C ARG A 156 0.40 -7.82 -15.07
N CYS A 157 1.50 -7.45 -15.73
CA CYS A 157 1.40 -6.96 -17.10
C CYS A 157 0.83 -8.15 -17.88
N GLY A 158 -0.42 -8.03 -18.30
CA GLY A 158 -1.06 -9.03 -19.14
C GLY A 158 -0.30 -9.15 -20.46
N ASN A 159 -0.13 -10.40 -20.90
CA ASN A 159 -0.04 -10.73 -22.32
C ASN A 159 -1.42 -10.60 -22.93
#